data_AF-A0A3A4RAM0-F1
#
_entry.id   AF-A0A3A4RAM0-F1
#
_cell.length_a   1.000
_cell.length_b   1.000
_cell.length_c   1.000
_cell.angle_alpha   90.00
_cell.angle_beta   90.00
_cell.angle_gamma   90.00
#
_symmetry.space_group_name_H-M   'P 1'
#
loop_
_entity.id
_entity.type
_entity.pdbx_description
1 polymer ?
#
loop_
_entity_poly.entity_id
_entity_poly.type
_entity_poly.pdbx_seq_one_letter_code
_entity_poly.pdbx_strand_id
1 'polypeptide(L)'
;MVFEKLGCIRVFILILFLSVTPSFAQERHVLLVTSPATEGQLPALSEGTDSRLSGSDSTVLVTGLLSMPDFSVTDTNSLVVTGESGEAIPLILDRSSFYSEFGDEEINSLRIAFVIDTAGMECGTFALAWGDGVSGNNTVVDTMSFYRGSLDRYKVFSWEKPPVEESSATYNATVDVIVDDKADTYYLWYLAPLAVIFGLLIFRRFSAK
;
A
#
# COMPACT_ATOMS: atom_id res chain seq x y z
N MET A 1 -21.28 17.54 72.03
CA MET A 1 -20.34 16.56 71.46
C MET A 1 -20.91 16.15 70.09
N VAL A 2 -20.89 17.10 69.15
CA VAL A 2 -20.05 17.12 67.94
C VAL A 2 -20.44 16.01 66.95
N PHE A 3 -21.44 16.33 66.11
CA PHE A 3 -21.65 15.70 64.81
C PHE A 3 -20.60 16.26 63.86
N GLU A 4 -19.53 15.50 63.63
CA GLU A 4 -18.48 15.87 62.69
C GLU A 4 -18.78 15.32 61.29
N LYS A 5 -18.79 16.26 60.35
CA LYS A 5 -18.80 16.10 58.91
C LYS A 5 -17.91 14.94 58.44
N LEU A 6 -18.48 14.02 57.65
CA LEU A 6 -17.74 13.42 56.55
C LEU A 6 -18.65 13.34 55.33
N GLY A 7 -18.48 14.35 54.47
CA GLY A 7 -18.80 14.23 53.06
C GLY A 7 -17.90 13.15 52.47
N CYS A 8 -18.50 12.04 52.05
CA CYS A 8 -17.82 11.09 51.19
C CYS A 8 -18.33 11.33 49.77
N ILE A 9 -17.50 12.12 49.08
CA ILE A 9 -17.50 12.46 47.68
C ILE A 9 -17.99 11.29 46.82
N ARG A 10 -19.06 11.54 46.06
CA ARG A 10 -19.47 10.71 44.92
C ARG A 10 -18.28 10.61 43.97
N VAL A 11 -17.57 9.50 44.00
CA VAL A 11 -16.55 9.13 43.03
C VAL A 11 -17.27 8.83 41.72
N PHE A 12 -17.51 9.90 40.95
CA PHE A 12 -17.78 9.82 39.52
C PHE A 12 -16.45 9.39 38.87
N ILE A 13 -16.21 8.10 38.75
CA ILE A 13 -15.21 7.59 37.80
C ILE A 13 -15.83 7.82 36.42
N LEU A 14 -15.55 9.01 35.89
CA LEU A 14 -15.72 9.31 34.48
C LEU A 14 -14.66 8.47 33.77
N ILE A 15 -15.04 7.28 33.31
CA ILE A 15 -14.24 6.50 32.36
C ILE A 15 -14.20 7.35 31.10
N LEU A 16 -13.16 8.16 31.01
CA LEU A 16 -12.82 8.89 29.80
C LEU A 16 -12.30 7.83 28.83
N PHE A 17 -13.23 7.17 28.14
CA PHE A 17 -12.95 6.54 26.85
C PHE A 17 -12.48 7.67 25.94
N LEU A 18 -11.19 8.00 26.02
CA LEU A 18 -10.45 8.46 24.86
C LEU A 18 -10.57 7.33 23.85
N SER A 19 -11.66 7.34 23.09
CA SER A 19 -11.69 6.76 21.77
C SER A 19 -10.59 7.48 20.99
N VAL A 20 -9.37 6.95 21.10
CA VAL A 20 -8.39 7.05 20.03
C VAL A 20 -9.03 6.28 18.89
N THR A 21 -9.96 6.92 18.20
CA THR A 21 -10.21 6.56 16.82
C THR A 21 -8.84 6.71 16.17
N PRO A 22 -8.25 5.64 15.60
CA PRO A 22 -7.18 5.87 14.65
C PRO A 22 -7.80 6.82 13.62
N SER A 23 -7.41 8.08 13.68
CA SER A 23 -7.56 8.96 12.53
C SER A 23 -6.57 8.35 11.55
N PHE A 24 -7.01 7.33 10.80
CA PHE A 24 -6.30 6.86 9.64
C PHE A 24 -6.15 8.11 8.77
N ALA A 25 -4.97 8.71 8.83
CA ALA A 25 -4.54 9.62 7.79
C ALA A 25 -4.64 8.76 6.53
N GLN A 26 -5.66 9.03 5.72
CA GLN A 26 -5.89 8.35 4.46
C GLN A 26 -4.59 8.44 3.68
N GLU A 27 -3.80 7.36 3.63
CA GLU A 27 -2.52 7.36 2.95
C GLU A 27 -2.81 7.53 1.46
N ARG A 28 -2.36 8.67 0.92
CA ARG A 28 -2.50 9.00 -0.50
C ARG A 28 -1.16 8.77 -1.15
N HIS A 29 -1.12 7.87 -2.12
CA HIS A 29 0.07 7.57 -2.89
C HIS A 29 -0.02 8.19 -4.26
N VAL A 30 1.05 8.83 -4.71
CA VAL A 30 1.10 9.42 -6.04
C VAL A 30 1.49 8.33 -7.04
N LEU A 31 0.67 8.16 -8.09
CA LEU A 31 0.96 7.28 -9.20
C LEU A 31 1.60 8.09 -10.33
N LEU A 32 2.82 7.72 -10.69
CA LEU A 32 3.57 8.26 -11.80
C LEU A 32 3.41 7.34 -13.01
N VAL A 33 2.72 7.84 -14.04
CA VAL A 33 2.54 7.09 -15.28
C VAL A 33 3.80 7.18 -16.12
N THR A 34 4.39 6.03 -16.42
CA THR A 34 5.57 5.88 -17.27
C THR A 34 5.16 5.36 -18.65
N SER A 35 5.80 5.90 -19.67
CA SER A 35 5.55 5.56 -21.07
C SER A 35 6.86 5.22 -21.78
N PRO A 36 6.88 4.20 -22.68
CA PRO A 36 5.85 3.18 -22.92
C PRO A 36 6.02 1.94 -22.02
N ALA A 37 4.98 1.10 -21.93
CA ALA A 37 5.08 -0.22 -21.31
C ALA A 37 6.08 -1.10 -22.08
N THR A 38 7.05 -1.69 -21.38
CA THR A 38 7.94 -2.70 -21.99
C THR A 38 7.26 -4.07 -21.93
N GLU A 39 7.47 -4.95 -22.92
CA GLU A 39 6.82 -6.28 -22.97
C GLU A 39 6.97 -7.10 -21.67
N GLY A 40 8.05 -6.91 -20.90
CA GLY A 40 8.26 -7.58 -19.62
C GLY A 40 7.45 -7.04 -18.42
N GLN A 41 6.80 -5.88 -18.56
CA GLN A 41 5.99 -5.26 -17.51
C GLN A 41 4.50 -5.61 -17.61
N LEU A 42 4.08 -6.07 -18.78
CA LEU A 42 2.71 -6.50 -19.05
C LEU A 42 2.59 -8.02 -18.81
N PRO A 43 1.45 -8.50 -18.32
CA PRO A 43 1.08 -9.91 -18.36
C PRO A 43 1.09 -10.46 -19.79
N ALA A 44 0.93 -11.79 -19.90
CA ALA A 44 0.97 -12.50 -21.18
C ALA A 44 0.17 -11.78 -22.29
N LEU A 45 0.88 -11.39 -23.35
CA LEU A 45 0.29 -10.76 -24.52
C LEU A 45 -0.49 -11.81 -25.32
N SER A 46 -1.76 -11.53 -25.57
CA SER A 46 -2.63 -12.37 -26.39
C SER A 46 -2.66 -11.85 -27.83
N GLU A 47 -3.02 -12.73 -28.78
CA GLU A 47 -3.39 -12.35 -30.14
C GLU A 47 -4.92 -12.13 -30.19
N GLY A 48 -5.41 -10.94 -30.56
CA GLY A 48 -6.82 -10.58 -30.46
C GLY A 48 -7.13 -9.09 -30.58
N THR A 49 -8.17 -8.60 -29.92
CA THR A 49 -8.46 -7.17 -29.79
C THR A 49 -8.93 -6.91 -28.38
N ASP A 50 -8.46 -5.83 -27.78
CA ASP A 50 -8.83 -5.48 -26.42
C ASP A 50 -10.23 -4.83 -26.41
N SER A 51 -11.23 -5.57 -25.93
CA SER A 51 -12.60 -5.10 -25.81
C SER A 51 -12.74 -3.94 -24.82
N ARG A 52 -11.80 -3.77 -23.88
CA ARG A 52 -11.82 -2.70 -22.86
C ARG A 52 -11.32 -1.37 -23.42
N LEU A 53 -10.50 -1.43 -24.46
CA LEU A 53 -9.98 -0.27 -25.20
C LEU A 53 -10.70 -0.04 -26.54
N SER A 54 -11.77 -0.81 -26.81
CA SER A 54 -12.54 -0.74 -28.05
C SER A 54 -13.37 0.53 -28.10
N GLY A 55 -12.82 1.62 -28.66
CA GLY A 55 -13.65 2.80 -28.94
C GLY A 55 -12.98 4.12 -29.33
N SER A 56 -11.75 4.44 -28.88
CA SER A 56 -11.14 5.72 -29.27
C SER A 56 -9.61 5.73 -29.21
N ASP A 57 -8.99 6.35 -30.22
CA ASP A 57 -7.55 6.65 -30.24
C ASP A 57 -7.14 7.65 -29.14
N SER A 58 -8.11 8.27 -28.46
CA SER A 58 -7.89 9.24 -27.38
C SER A 58 -7.77 8.61 -25.99
N THR A 59 -7.88 7.28 -25.86
CA THR A 59 -7.81 6.61 -24.55
C THR A 59 -6.64 5.67 -24.45
N VAL A 60 -5.99 5.71 -23.28
CA VAL A 60 -4.92 4.79 -22.90
C VAL A 60 -5.34 4.00 -21.66
N LEU A 61 -4.90 2.75 -21.58
CA LEU A 61 -5.07 1.91 -20.40
C LEU A 61 -3.78 1.96 -19.61
N VAL A 62 -3.86 2.46 -18.38
CA VAL A 62 -2.76 2.44 -17.44
C VAL A 62 -2.89 1.19 -16.58
N THR A 63 -1.85 0.40 -16.43
CA THR A 63 -1.84 -0.80 -15.59
C THR A 63 -0.60 -0.89 -14.71
N GLY A 64 -0.68 -1.58 -13.58
CA GLY A 64 0.44 -1.79 -12.70
C GLY A 64 0.10 -2.79 -11.61
N LEU A 65 1.13 -3.44 -11.07
CA LEU A 65 0.99 -4.30 -9.91
C LEU A 65 1.08 -3.43 -8.66
N LEU A 66 0.05 -3.41 -7.83
CA LEU A 66 0.07 -2.76 -6.54
C LEU A 66 0.61 -3.76 -5.52
N SER A 67 1.85 -3.55 -5.05
CA SER A 67 2.49 -4.42 -4.07
C SER A 67 3.34 -3.55 -3.13
N MET A 68 2.75 -3.07 -2.04
CA MET A 68 3.40 -2.19 -1.08
C MET A 68 3.37 -2.84 0.31
N PRO A 69 4.39 -2.61 1.17
CA PRO A 69 4.40 -3.18 2.52
C PRO A 69 3.19 -2.80 3.37
N ASP A 70 2.68 -1.58 3.18
CA ASP A 70 1.55 -1.03 3.96
C ASP A 70 0.19 -1.23 3.26
N PHE A 71 0.17 -1.90 2.10
CA PHE A 71 -1.06 -2.13 1.36
C PHE A 71 -1.77 -3.39 1.84
N SER A 72 -3.00 -3.22 2.31
CA SER A 72 -3.93 -4.29 2.58
C SER A 72 -5.36 -3.77 2.41
N VAL A 73 -6.22 -4.57 1.76
CA VAL A 73 -7.66 -4.34 1.65
C VAL A 73 -8.43 -5.64 1.76
N THR A 74 -9.53 -5.62 2.51
CA THR A 74 -10.49 -6.74 2.60
C THR A 74 -11.55 -6.70 1.51
N ASP A 75 -11.89 -5.50 1.05
CA ASP A 75 -12.80 -5.28 -0.08
C ASP A 75 -12.08 -4.54 -1.21
N THR A 76 -12.21 -5.09 -2.41
CA THR A 76 -11.80 -4.46 -3.67
C THR A 76 -12.38 -3.06 -3.89
N ASN A 77 -13.52 -2.73 -3.30
CA ASN A 77 -14.10 -1.39 -3.39
C ASN A 77 -13.53 -0.40 -2.36
N SER A 78 -12.71 -0.85 -1.41
CA SER A 78 -11.96 0.01 -0.49
C SER A 78 -10.68 0.57 -1.13
N LEU A 79 -10.69 0.74 -2.46
CA LEU A 79 -9.57 1.23 -3.27
C LEU A 79 -10.11 2.25 -4.28
N VAL A 80 -9.45 3.40 -4.40
CA VAL A 80 -9.81 4.42 -5.39
C VAL A 80 -8.58 5.06 -5.98
N VAL A 81 -8.61 5.32 -7.29
CA VAL A 81 -7.69 6.25 -7.93
C VAL A 81 -8.45 7.54 -8.20
N THR A 82 -7.87 8.66 -7.81
CA THR A 82 -8.41 9.99 -8.11
C THR A 82 -7.52 10.72 -9.11
N GLY A 83 -8.13 11.35 -10.10
CA GLY A 83 -7.45 12.27 -11.01
C GLY A 83 -7.12 13.60 -10.35
N GLU A 84 -6.47 14.49 -11.11
CA GLU A 84 -6.07 15.84 -10.63
C GLU A 84 -7.26 16.70 -10.19
N SER A 85 -8.40 16.58 -10.87
CA SER A 85 -9.64 17.27 -10.53
C SER A 85 -10.32 16.74 -9.25
N GLY A 86 -9.79 15.66 -8.66
CA GLY A 86 -10.38 14.94 -7.53
C GLY A 86 -11.48 13.95 -7.94
N GLU A 87 -11.72 13.76 -9.23
CA GLU A 87 -12.68 12.75 -9.71
C GLU A 87 -12.19 11.33 -9.43
N ALA A 88 -13.10 10.46 -8.98
CA ALA A 88 -12.81 9.04 -8.81
C ALA A 88 -12.80 8.34 -10.18
N ILE A 89 -11.71 7.67 -10.49
CA ILE A 89 -11.52 6.90 -11.72
C ILE A 89 -11.86 5.43 -11.42
N PRO A 90 -12.80 4.82 -12.15
CA PRO A 90 -13.13 3.41 -12.00
C PRO A 90 -11.91 2.51 -12.26
N LEU A 91 -11.63 1.59 -11.34
CA LEU A 91 -10.57 0.61 -11.49
C LEU A 91 -11.08 -0.70 -12.07
N ILE A 92 -10.25 -1.32 -12.87
CA ILE A 92 -10.37 -2.71 -13.32
C ILE A 92 -9.34 -3.49 -12.51
N LEU A 93 -9.76 -4.57 -11.84
CA LEU A 93 -8.92 -5.36 -10.94
C LEU A 93 -8.78 -6.79 -11.47
N ASP A 94 -7.56 -7.29 -11.55
CA ASP A 94 -7.28 -8.63 -12.06
C ASP A 94 -7.29 -9.68 -10.94
N ARG A 95 -8.36 -10.48 -10.86
CA ARG A 95 -8.51 -11.51 -9.83
C ARG A 95 -7.39 -12.55 -9.87
N SER A 96 -6.85 -12.88 -11.04
CA SER A 96 -5.75 -13.85 -11.17
C SER A 96 -4.45 -13.37 -10.51
N SER A 97 -4.34 -12.07 -10.22
CA SER A 97 -3.18 -11.46 -9.58
C SER A 97 -3.35 -11.22 -8.08
N PHE A 98 -4.49 -11.58 -7.50
CA PHE A 98 -4.75 -11.36 -6.08
C PHE A 98 -3.83 -12.24 -5.25
N TYR A 99 -3.12 -11.62 -4.31
CA TYR A 99 -2.26 -12.28 -3.36
C TYR A 99 -2.62 -11.83 -1.95
N SER A 100 -2.79 -12.82 -1.07
CA SER A 100 -2.99 -12.64 0.37
C SER A 100 -1.81 -13.31 1.07
N GLU A 101 -1.14 -12.55 1.92
CA GLU A 101 -0.15 -13.09 2.84
C GLU A 101 -0.91 -13.79 3.98
N PHE A 102 -0.46 -14.98 4.38
CA PHE A 102 -1.06 -15.73 5.51
C PHE A 102 -2.53 -16.19 5.37
N GLY A 103 -3.20 -15.89 4.25
CA GLY A 103 -4.54 -16.43 3.95
C GLY A 103 -5.66 -15.86 4.81
N ASP A 104 -5.48 -14.63 5.30
CA ASP A 104 -6.39 -13.89 6.17
C ASP A 104 -7.50 -13.11 5.42
N GLU A 105 -7.79 -13.50 4.18
CA GLU A 105 -8.74 -12.84 3.27
C GLU A 105 -8.37 -11.38 2.93
N GLU A 106 -7.22 -10.89 3.41
CA GLU A 106 -6.70 -9.57 3.05
C GLU A 106 -5.90 -9.64 1.75
N ILE A 107 -6.10 -8.67 0.86
CA ILE A 107 -5.38 -8.57 -0.40
C ILE A 107 -4.18 -7.64 -0.21
N ASN A 108 -2.97 -8.20 -0.19
CA ASN A 108 -1.71 -7.46 -0.02
C ASN A 108 -1.00 -7.15 -1.35
N SER A 109 -1.40 -7.79 -2.43
CA SER A 109 -0.91 -7.46 -3.76
C SER A 109 -1.96 -7.77 -4.81
N LEU A 110 -2.16 -6.85 -5.75
CA LEU A 110 -3.10 -7.01 -6.85
C LEU A 110 -2.75 -6.11 -8.03
N ARG A 111 -3.06 -6.54 -9.25
CA ARG A 111 -2.91 -5.75 -10.45
C ARG A 111 -4.17 -4.92 -10.69
N ILE A 112 -3.95 -3.62 -10.88
CA ILE A 112 -4.99 -2.67 -11.28
C ILE A 112 -4.76 -2.19 -12.70
N ALA A 113 -5.85 -1.81 -13.34
CA ALA A 113 -5.82 -1.01 -14.54
C ALA A 113 -6.93 0.03 -14.51
N PHE A 114 -6.73 1.15 -15.18
CA PHE A 114 -7.75 2.17 -15.35
C PHE A 114 -7.56 2.87 -16.69
N VAL A 115 -8.67 3.37 -17.24
CA VAL A 115 -8.69 4.03 -18.55
C VAL A 115 -8.68 5.53 -18.33
N ILE A 116 -7.78 6.23 -19.02
CA ILE A 116 -7.71 7.69 -19.02
C ILE A 116 -7.69 8.23 -20.44
N ASP A 117 -8.11 9.48 -20.59
CA ASP A 117 -7.86 10.23 -21.81
C ASP A 117 -6.37 10.59 -21.90
N THR A 118 -5.81 10.50 -23.10
CA THR A 118 -4.50 11.03 -23.46
C THR A 118 -4.28 12.47 -23.00
N ALA A 119 -5.31 13.33 -23.06
CA ALA A 119 -5.24 14.70 -22.56
C ALA A 119 -5.05 14.77 -21.03
N GLY A 120 -5.68 13.85 -20.29
CA GLY A 120 -5.53 13.76 -18.83
C GLY A 120 -4.15 13.25 -18.40
N MET A 121 -3.47 12.50 -19.27
CA MET A 121 -2.11 12.01 -19.03
C MET A 121 -1.05 13.12 -19.02
N GLU A 122 -1.24 14.18 -19.82
CA GLU A 122 -0.30 15.31 -19.90
C GLU A 122 -0.44 16.30 -18.74
N CYS A 123 -1.60 16.34 -18.09
CA CYS A 123 -1.90 17.28 -17.02
C CYS A 123 -1.78 16.67 -15.61
N GLY A 124 -2.08 15.38 -15.44
CA GLY A 124 -2.47 14.86 -14.14
C GLY A 124 -1.41 14.06 -13.37
N THR A 125 -1.31 14.36 -12.08
CA THR A 125 -0.82 13.42 -11.07
C THR A 125 -2.01 12.61 -10.55
N PHE A 126 -1.95 11.28 -10.62
CA PHE A 126 -3.01 10.43 -10.07
C PHE A 126 -2.70 10.10 -8.61
N ALA A 127 -3.72 10.07 -7.76
CA ALA A 127 -3.56 9.67 -6.36
C ALA A 127 -4.33 8.37 -6.10
N LEU A 128 -3.66 7.41 -5.50
CA LEU A 128 -4.23 6.16 -5.01
C LEU A 128 -4.53 6.30 -3.52
N ALA A 129 -5.72 5.91 -3.10
CA ALA A 129 -6.09 5.79 -1.70
C ALA A 129 -6.80 4.46 -1.45
N TRP A 130 -6.60 3.88 -0.27
CA TRP A 130 -7.28 2.66 0.17
C TRP A 130 -7.62 2.68 1.65
N GLY A 131 -8.41 1.70 2.08
CA GLY A 131 -8.75 1.46 3.47
C GLY A 131 -10.16 1.91 3.87
N ASP A 132 -10.40 1.97 5.17
CA ASP A 132 -11.71 2.28 5.75
C ASP A 132 -12.15 3.70 5.38
N GLY A 133 -13.34 3.83 4.79
CA GLY A 133 -13.89 5.11 4.35
C GLY A 133 -13.53 5.51 2.91
N VAL A 134 -12.73 4.68 2.21
CA VAL A 134 -12.61 4.76 0.75
C VAL A 134 -13.71 3.95 0.10
N SER A 135 -14.34 4.51 -0.94
CA SER A 135 -15.33 3.80 -1.76
C SER A 135 -15.03 4.07 -3.22
N GLY A 136 -14.55 3.05 -3.92
CA GLY A 136 -14.40 3.01 -5.37
C GLY A 136 -15.58 2.31 -6.05
N ASN A 137 -15.70 2.52 -7.36
CA ASN A 137 -16.60 1.75 -8.21
C ASN A 137 -15.75 0.84 -9.11
N ASN A 138 -15.30 -0.28 -8.54
CA ASN A 138 -14.28 -1.11 -9.15
C ASN A 138 -14.90 -2.34 -9.82
N THR A 139 -14.36 -2.71 -10.98
CA THR A 139 -14.78 -3.90 -11.72
C THR A 139 -13.72 -4.98 -11.59
N VAL A 140 -14.08 -6.12 -11.02
CA VAL A 140 -13.18 -7.28 -10.92
C VAL A 140 -13.35 -8.16 -12.16
N VAL A 141 -12.25 -8.52 -12.80
CA VAL A 141 -12.20 -9.42 -13.96
C VAL A 141 -11.34 -10.64 -13.62
N ASP A 142 -11.65 -11.80 -14.19
CA ASP A 142 -10.92 -13.03 -13.85
C ASP A 142 -9.46 -12.98 -14.30
N THR A 143 -9.20 -12.42 -15.49
CA THR A 143 -7.85 -12.22 -16.02
C THR A 143 -7.80 -10.96 -16.88
N MET A 144 -6.74 -10.17 -16.75
CA MET A 144 -6.44 -9.11 -17.72
C MET A 144 -5.63 -9.66 -18.89
N SER A 145 -6.18 -9.53 -20.09
CA SER A 145 -5.49 -9.88 -21.33
C SER A 145 -5.09 -8.61 -22.06
N PHE A 146 -3.81 -8.49 -22.39
CA PHE A 146 -3.24 -7.36 -23.12
C PHE A 146 -2.98 -7.78 -24.55
N TYR A 147 -3.30 -6.92 -25.52
CA TYR A 147 -3.14 -7.23 -26.93
C TYR A 147 -1.83 -6.67 -27.50
N ARG A 148 -1.02 -7.52 -28.14
CA ARG A 148 0.27 -7.10 -28.72
C ARG A 148 0.15 -5.96 -29.74
N GLY A 149 -0.95 -5.89 -30.49
CA GLY A 149 -1.15 -4.84 -31.49
C GLY A 149 -1.57 -3.46 -30.95
N SER A 150 -1.65 -3.29 -29.62
CA SER A 150 -2.04 -2.02 -28.97
C SER A 150 -1.07 -1.61 -27.85
N LEU A 151 0.19 -2.03 -27.95
CA LEU A 151 1.23 -1.74 -26.94
C LEU A 151 1.44 -0.25 -26.68
N ASP A 152 1.28 0.58 -27.71
CA ASP A 152 1.35 2.03 -27.64
C ASP A 152 0.27 2.65 -26.72
N ARG A 153 -0.87 1.98 -26.60
CA ARG A 153 -2.01 2.36 -25.77
C ARG A 153 -1.93 1.86 -24.33
N TYR A 154 -0.96 1.00 -24.02
CA TYR A 154 -0.70 0.55 -22.67
C TYR A 154 0.38 1.40 -22.01
N LYS A 155 0.06 1.93 -20.82
CA LYS A 155 1.00 2.64 -19.96
C LYS A 155 1.16 1.88 -18.65
N VAL A 156 2.31 2.04 -18.02
CA VAL A 156 2.58 1.44 -16.70
C VAL A 156 2.70 2.55 -15.68
N PHE A 157 2.15 2.39 -14.49
CA PHE A 157 2.42 3.32 -13.40
C PHE A 157 3.48 2.75 -12.44
N SER A 158 4.29 3.65 -11.88
CA SER A 158 5.05 3.43 -10.65
C SER A 158 4.40 4.25 -9.56
N TRP A 159 4.50 3.81 -8.31
CA TRP A 159 4.09 4.61 -7.17
C TRP A 159 5.33 5.22 -6.52
N GLU A 160 5.22 6.47 -6.08
CA GLU A 160 6.17 7.07 -5.16
C GLU A 160 5.43 7.42 -3.86
N LYS A 161 6.07 7.14 -2.71
CA LYS A 161 5.56 7.64 -1.44
C LYS A 161 5.70 9.17 -1.50
N PRO A 162 4.64 9.96 -1.25
CA PRO A 162 4.77 11.41 -1.23
C PRO A 162 5.90 11.80 -0.25
N PRO A 163 6.70 12.82 -0.56
CA PRO A 163 7.70 13.29 0.38
C PRO A 163 7.00 13.63 1.69
N VAL A 164 7.43 12.99 2.78
CA VAL A 164 6.93 13.31 4.12
C VAL A 164 7.27 14.78 4.34
N GLU A 165 6.26 15.66 4.37
CA GLU A 165 6.46 17.05 4.77
C GLU A 165 7.17 17.03 6.13
N GLU A 166 8.33 17.68 6.20
CA GLU A 166 9.18 17.76 7.40
C GLU A 166 8.43 18.48 8.54
N SER A 167 7.50 17.78 9.17
CA SER A 167 6.91 18.18 10.44
C SER A 167 7.14 17.05 11.42
N SER A 168 8.05 17.31 12.35
CA SER A 168 8.59 16.41 13.39
C SER A 168 9.43 15.23 12.89
N ALA A 169 10.76 15.40 13.02
CA ALA A 169 11.77 14.36 12.87
C ALA A 169 11.49 13.19 13.83
N THR A 170 10.69 12.23 13.38
CA THR A 170 10.57 10.91 13.98
C THR A 170 11.54 10.02 13.23
N TYR A 171 12.66 9.68 13.87
CA TYR A 171 13.63 8.74 13.32
C TYR A 171 13.01 7.34 13.33
N ASN A 172 12.33 6.98 12.25
CA ASN A 172 11.90 5.60 12.01
C ASN A 172 13.13 4.80 11.57
N ALA A 173 13.61 3.94 12.45
CA ALA A 173 14.56 2.90 12.09
C ALA A 173 13.76 1.76 11.44
N THR A 174 13.72 1.72 10.11
CA THR A 174 13.16 0.57 9.39
C THR A 174 14.14 -0.60 9.49
N VAL A 175 13.69 -1.72 10.04
CA VAL A 175 14.44 -2.98 10.02
C VAL A 175 13.86 -3.83 8.91
N ASP A 176 14.55 -3.89 7.77
CA ASP A 176 14.20 -4.81 6.69
C ASP A 176 14.54 -6.23 7.12
N VAL A 177 13.51 -7.04 7.38
CA VAL A 177 13.66 -8.47 7.67
C VAL A 177 13.58 -9.22 6.34
N ILE A 178 14.74 -9.60 5.80
CA ILE A 178 14.81 -10.49 4.64
C ILE A 178 14.58 -11.92 5.15
N VAL A 179 13.41 -12.48 4.87
CA VAL A 179 13.10 -13.88 5.15
C VAL A 179 13.64 -14.73 3.99
N ASP A 180 14.82 -15.33 4.18
CA ASP A 180 15.41 -16.30 3.26
C ASP A 180 14.96 -17.71 3.67
N ASP A 181 14.25 -18.42 2.78
CA ASP A 181 13.79 -19.80 2.99
C ASP A 181 14.94 -20.81 3.22
N LYS A 182 16.20 -20.41 2.96
CA LYS A 182 17.41 -21.20 3.28
C LYS A 182 18.09 -20.81 4.60
N ALA A 183 17.47 -19.95 5.41
CA ALA A 183 18.03 -19.43 6.66
C ALA A 183 18.36 -20.52 7.70
N ASP A 184 17.73 -21.68 7.65
CA ASP A 184 18.01 -22.81 8.55
C ASP A 184 19.49 -23.25 8.52
N THR A 185 20.19 -23.07 7.39
CA THR A 185 21.60 -23.48 7.27
C THR A 185 22.58 -22.40 7.71
N TYR A 186 22.18 -21.12 7.69
CA TYR A 186 23.09 -19.99 7.90
C TYR A 186 22.76 -19.12 9.12
N TYR A 187 21.71 -19.44 9.90
CA TYR A 187 21.32 -18.65 11.09
C TYR A 187 22.48 -18.44 12.08
N LEU A 188 23.37 -19.43 12.22
CA LEU A 188 24.56 -19.35 13.07
C LEU A 188 25.52 -18.21 12.66
N TRP A 189 25.61 -17.92 11.37
CA TRP A 189 26.44 -16.82 10.84
C TRP A 189 25.85 -15.44 11.13
N TYR A 190 24.52 -15.33 11.18
CA TYR A 190 23.84 -14.10 11.60
C TYR A 190 23.87 -13.90 13.13
N LEU A 191 23.85 -14.99 13.89
CA LEU A 191 23.87 -14.94 15.35
C LEU A 191 25.27 -14.59 15.92
N ALA A 192 26.33 -15.01 15.24
CA ALA A 192 27.71 -14.80 15.68
C ALA A 192 28.09 -13.31 15.91
N PRO A 193 27.87 -12.37 14.97
CA PRO A 193 28.20 -10.97 15.19
C PRO A 193 27.35 -10.34 16.31
N LEU A 194 26.08 -10.71 16.43
CA LEU A 194 25.22 -10.28 17.55
C LEU A 194 25.75 -10.79 18.89
N ALA A 195 26.14 -12.06 18.98
CA ALA A 195 26.72 -12.64 20.19
C ALA A 195 28.04 -11.97 20.59
N VAL A 196 28.89 -11.59 19.63
CA VAL A 196 30.13 -10.85 19.88
C VAL A 196 29.82 -9.45 20.43
N ILE A 197 28.86 -8.73 19.85
CA ILE A 197 28.45 -7.40 20.34
C ILE A 197 27.94 -7.50 21.77
N PHE A 198 27.03 -8.45 22.06
CA PHE A 198 26.53 -8.65 23.42
C PHE A 198 27.64 -9.06 24.40
N GLY A 199 28.56 -9.94 24.00
CA GLY A 199 29.71 -10.32 24.81
C GLY A 199 30.59 -9.13 25.16
N LEU A 200 30.88 -8.25 24.20
CA LEU A 200 31.66 -7.02 24.42
C LEU A 200 30.94 -6.05 25.35
N LEU A 201 29.62 -5.89 25.21
CA LEU A 201 28.81 -5.03 26.08
C LEU A 201 28.78 -5.55 27.53
N ILE A 202 28.66 -6.86 27.70
CA ILE A 202 28.71 -7.51 29.02
C ILE A 202 30.09 -7.32 29.64
N PHE A 203 31.17 -7.61 28.90
CA PHE A 203 32.53 -7.45 29.40
C PHE A 203 32.84 -6.00 29.81
N ARG A 204 32.47 -5.04 28.96
CA ARG A 204 32.60 -3.60 29.27
C ARG A 204 31.87 -3.23 30.56
N ARG A 205 30.67 -3.77 30.81
CA ARG A 205 29.89 -3.51 32.03
C ARG A 205 30.59 -4.04 33.28
N PHE A 206 31.31 -5.15 33.17
CA PHE A 206 32.05 -5.72 34.30
C PHE A 206 33.41 -5.06 34.52
N SER A 207 34.09 -4.58 33.47
CA SER A 207 35.35 -3.82 33.60
C SER A 207 35.18 -2.36 34.04
N ALA A 208 33.95 -1.83 34.00
CA ALA A 208 33.63 -0.47 34.47
C ALA A 208 33.27 -0.39 35.97
N LYS A 209 33.44 -1.48 36.71
CA LYS A 209 33.43 -1.55 38.18
C LYS A 209 34.84 -1.71 38.68
#